data_AF-A0A7J7K3L6-F1
#
_entry.id   AF-A0A7J7K3L6-F1
#
_cell.length_a   1.000
_cell.length_b   1.000
_cell.length_c   1.000
_cell.angle_alpha   90.00
_cell.angle_beta   90.00
_cell.angle_gamma   90.00
#
_symmetry.space_group_name_H-M   'P 1'
#
loop_
_entity.id
_entity.type
_entity.pdbx_description
1 polymer ?
#
loop_
_entity_poly.entity_id
_entity_poly.type
_entity_poly.pdbx_seq_one_letter_code
_entity_poly.pdbx_strand_id
1 'polypeptide(L)'
;MPQDVSYDNLVLQLKRHYGTVTNKMVERAKFREVKRSPNESVTDFVARLRAQARSCEFGNVLHDNLLEQFRIGVQSKQSERG
;
A
#
# COMPACT_ATOMS: atom_id res chain seq x y z
N MET A 1 -0.53 -18.62 41.62
CA MET A 1 -0.06 -19.44 40.49
C MET A 1 0.13 -18.50 39.31
N PRO A 2 1.29 -18.47 38.63
CA PRO A 2 1.47 -17.61 37.47
C PRO A 2 0.56 -18.13 36.35
N GLN A 3 -0.16 -17.22 35.72
CA GLN A 3 -1.13 -17.53 34.66
C GLN A 3 -0.37 -18.04 33.43
N ASP A 4 -0.71 -19.24 32.95
CA ASP A 4 -0.25 -19.77 31.67
C ASP A 4 -0.75 -18.86 30.54
N VAL A 5 0.02 -17.83 30.22
CA VAL A 5 -0.19 -17.02 29.02
C VAL A 5 0.26 -17.84 27.82
N SER A 6 -0.71 -18.32 27.04
CA SER A 6 -0.46 -19.01 25.77
C SER A 6 0.51 -18.20 24.91
N TYR A 7 1.43 -18.91 24.25
CA TYR A 7 2.38 -18.36 23.28
C TYR A 7 1.70 -17.40 22.28
N ASP A 8 0.52 -17.77 21.79
CA ASP A 8 -0.25 -16.95 20.83
C ASP A 8 -0.68 -15.60 21.43
N ASN A 9 -1.00 -15.58 22.73
CA ASN A 9 -1.42 -14.38 23.43
C ASN A 9 -0.24 -13.43 23.64
N LEU A 10 0.95 -13.97 23.95
CA LEU A 10 2.19 -13.20 24.02
C LEU A 10 2.59 -12.63 22.66
N VAL A 11 2.52 -13.43 21.59
CA VAL A 11 2.80 -12.96 20.22
C VAL A 11 1.81 -11.88 19.80
N LEU A 12 0.51 -12.01 20.13
CA LEU A 12 -0.50 -10.99 19.85
C LEU A 12 -0.23 -9.70 20.61
N GLN A 13 0.11 -9.78 21.90
CA GLN A 13 0.47 -8.63 22.73
C GLN A 13 1.69 -7.91 22.18
N LEU A 14 2.73 -8.66 21.80
CA LEU A 14 3.96 -8.11 21.20
C LEU A 14 3.66 -7.44 19.86
N LYS A 15 2.84 -8.05 18.99
CA LYS A 15 2.41 -7.44 17.72
C LYS A 15 1.55 -6.19 17.93
N ARG A 16 0.73 -6.14 18.98
CA ARG A 16 -0.08 -4.95 19.31
C ARG A 16 0.77 -3.80 19.85
N HIS A 17 1.76 -4.10 20.70
CA HIS A 17 2.60 -3.08 21.34
C HIS A 17 3.78 -2.61 20.47
N TYR A 18 4.38 -3.52 19.71
CA TYR A 18 5.60 -3.26 18.93
C TYR A 18 5.41 -3.44 17.43
N GLY A 19 4.28 -4.00 16.99
CA GLY A 19 3.92 -3.92 15.58
C GLY A 19 3.77 -2.45 15.25
N THR A 20 4.58 -1.97 14.32
CA THR A 20 4.35 -0.68 13.68
C THR A 20 2.95 -0.78 13.13
N VAL A 21 1.97 -0.12 13.77
CA VAL A 21 0.64 -0.01 13.19
C VAL A 21 0.84 0.92 12.00
N THR A 22 1.29 0.37 10.88
CA THR A 22 1.20 1.03 9.59
C THR A 22 -0.26 1.28 9.39
N ASN A 23 -0.67 2.51 9.67
CA ASN A 23 -2.06 2.88 9.61
C ASN A 23 -2.48 2.69 8.15
N LYS A 24 -3.23 1.63 7.89
CA LYS A 24 -3.68 1.26 6.54
C LYS A 24 -4.35 2.43 5.81
N MET A 25 -5.00 3.35 6.54
CA MET A 25 -5.58 4.55 5.95
C MET A 25 -4.51 5.51 5.45
N VAL A 26 -3.43 5.72 6.22
CA VAL A 26 -2.28 6.54 5.81
C VAL A 26 -1.57 5.93 4.61
N GLU A 27 -1.33 4.62 4.62
CA GLU A 27 -0.66 3.93 3.50
C GLU A 27 -1.51 3.94 2.23
N ARG A 28 -2.84 3.78 2.37
CA ARG A 28 -3.78 3.93 1.25
C ARG A 28 -3.83 5.37 0.74
N ALA A 29 -3.78 6.38 1.60
CA ALA A 29 -3.71 7.77 1.18
C ALA A 29 -2.44 8.03 0.34
N LYS A 30 -1.27 7.60 0.83
CA LYS A 30 -0.01 7.65 0.07
C LYS A 30 -0.11 6.91 -1.26
N PHE A 31 -0.73 5.73 -1.29
CA PHE A 31 -0.96 4.97 -2.52
C PHE A 31 -1.77 5.75 -3.57
N ARG A 32 -2.80 6.50 -3.14
CA ARG A 32 -3.62 7.32 -4.05
C ARG A 32 -2.87 8.53 -4.62
N GLU A 33 -1.78 8.95 -3.99
CA GLU A 33 -0.91 10.02 -4.49
C GLU A 33 0.12 9.53 -5.51
N VAL A 34 0.32 8.21 -5.65
CA VAL A 34 1.31 7.64 -6.58
C VAL A 34 0.90 7.91 -8.04
N LYS A 35 1.68 8.75 -8.72
CA LYS A 35 1.56 9.09 -10.14
C LYS A 35 2.89 8.87 -10.84
N ARG A 36 2.86 8.61 -12.16
CA ARG A 36 4.07 8.40 -12.95
C ARG A 36 4.82 9.72 -13.13
N SER A 37 6.11 9.74 -12.82
CA SER A 37 6.94 10.92 -13.06
C SER A 37 7.20 11.13 -14.55
N PRO A 38 7.51 12.36 -15.00
CA PRO A 38 7.64 12.64 -16.42
C PRO A 38 8.67 11.81 -17.17
N ASN A 39 9.75 11.45 -16.48
CA ASN A 39 10.89 10.71 -17.02
C ASN A 39 10.93 9.25 -16.53
N GLU A 40 9.86 8.79 -15.86
CA GLU A 40 9.77 7.43 -15.34
C GLU A 40 9.18 6.50 -16.42
N SER A 41 9.83 5.36 -16.63
CA SER A 41 9.30 4.33 -17.53
C SER A 41 8.01 3.75 -16.96
N VAL A 42 7.14 3.21 -17.82
CA VAL A 42 5.90 2.57 -17.36
C VAL A 42 6.19 1.37 -16.46
N THR A 43 7.25 0.62 -16.75
CA THR A 43 7.69 -0.53 -15.96
C THR A 43 8.15 -0.14 -14.56
N ASP A 44 8.93 0.94 -14.44
CA ASP A 44 9.41 1.42 -13.13
C ASP A 44 8.24 1.95 -12.29
N PHE A 45 7.31 2.65 -12.94
CA PHE A 45 6.08 3.11 -12.29
C PHE A 45 5.26 1.95 -11.73
N VAL A 46 5.05 0.89 -12.52
CA VAL A 46 4.31 -0.31 -12.08
C VAL A 46 5.03 -0.99 -10.92
N ALA A 47 6.36 -1.08 -10.95
CA ALA A 47 7.15 -1.65 -9.86
C ALA A 47 6.97 -0.84 -8.56
N ARG A 48 7.05 0.49 -8.62
CA ARG A 48 6.85 1.40 -7.48
C ARG A 48 5.42 1.35 -6.95
N LEU A 49 4.42 1.33 -7.84
CA LEU A 49 3.01 1.23 -7.48
C LEU A 49 2.72 -0.07 -6.72
N ARG A 50 3.25 -1.20 -7.20
CA ARG A 50 3.16 -2.50 -6.50
C ARG A 50 3.88 -2.48 -5.16
N ALA A 51 5.06 -1.84 -5.10
CA ALA A 51 5.81 -1.74 -3.85
C ALA A 51 5.03 -0.99 -2.77
N GLN A 52 4.34 0.10 -3.14
CA GLN A 52 3.50 0.89 -2.23
C GLN A 52 2.24 0.15 -1.77
N ALA A 53 1.65 -0.69 -2.63
CA ALA A 53 0.46 -1.46 -2.28
C ALA A 53 0.70 -2.51 -1.16
N ARG A 54 1.95 -2.92 -0.91
CA ARG A 54 2.31 -3.94 0.09
C ARG A 54 1.93 -3.55 1.51
N SER A 55 1.98 -2.26 1.85
CA SER A 55 1.62 -1.75 3.19
C SER A 55 0.14 -1.36 3.32
N CYS A 56 -0.64 -1.46 2.25
CA CYS A 56 -2.04 -0.98 2.20
C CYS A 56 -3.08 -2.02 2.67
N GLU A 57 -2.66 -3.28 2.84
CA GLU A 57 -3.54 -4.40 3.22
C GLU A 57 -4.82 -4.49 2.36
N PHE A 58 -4.67 -4.47 1.02
CA PHE A 58 -5.82 -4.54 0.11
C PHE A 58 -6.48 -5.92 0.06
N GLY A 59 -5.77 -6.99 0.44
CA GLY A 59 -6.30 -8.36 0.38
C GLY A 59 -6.82 -8.71 -1.01
N ASN A 60 -8.05 -9.20 -1.08
CA ASN A 60 -8.65 -9.71 -2.32
C ASN A 60 -8.91 -8.63 -3.38
N VAL A 61 -8.93 -7.34 -3.01
CA VAL A 61 -9.15 -6.23 -3.95
C VAL A 61 -7.86 -5.57 -4.43
N LEU A 62 -6.70 -6.19 -4.19
CA LEU A 62 -5.40 -5.65 -4.59
C LEU A 62 -5.31 -5.38 -6.09
N HIS A 63 -5.80 -6.32 -6.92
CA HIS A 63 -5.73 -6.20 -8.37
C HIS A 63 -6.51 -4.98 -8.88
N ASP A 64 -7.75 -4.80 -8.41
CA ASP A 64 -8.60 -3.69 -8.80
C ASP A 64 -8.01 -2.34 -8.38
N ASN A 65 -7.45 -2.25 -7.16
CA ASN A 65 -6.79 -1.03 -6.67
C ASN A 65 -5.54 -0.68 -7.50
N LEU A 66 -4.76 -1.68 -7.92
CA LEU A 66 -3.60 -1.47 -8.80
C LEU A 66 -4.04 -0.96 -10.18
N LEU A 67 -5.08 -1.56 -10.78
CA LEU A 67 -5.59 -1.14 -12.08
C LEU A 67 -6.15 0.29 -12.05
N GLU A 68 -6.97 0.59 -11.05
CA GLU A 68 -7.55 1.92 -10.85
C GLU A 68 -6.46 2.98 -10.70
N GLN A 69 -5.50 2.75 -9.80
CA GLN A 69 -4.43 3.71 -9.57
C GLN A 69 -3.46 3.82 -10.74
N PHE A 70 -3.20 2.73 -11.46
CA PHE A 70 -2.42 2.75 -12.68
C PHE A 70 -3.06 3.65 -13.75
N ARG A 71 -4.38 3.50 -13.97
CA ARG A 71 -5.14 4.33 -14.91
C ARG A 71 -5.01 5.82 -14.53
N ILE A 72 -5.27 6.16 -13.26
CA ILE A 72 -5.19 7.53 -12.76
C ILE A 72 -3.76 8.09 -12.90
N GLY A 73 -2.76 7.31 -12.49
CA GLY A 73 -1.37 7.72 -12.43
C GLY A 73 -0.67 7.83 -13.80
N VAL A 74 -1.22 7.21 -14.85
CA VAL A 74 -0.76 7.35 -16.24
C VAL A 74 -1.47 8.48 -16.98
N GLN A 75 -2.76 8.75 -16.68
CA GLN A 75 -3.57 9.79 -17.32
C GLN A 75 -3.12 11.22 -16.97
N SER A 76 -2.29 11.43 -15.95
CA SER A 76 -1.76 12.75 -15.57
C SER A 76 -0.86 13.42 -16.63
N LYS A 77 -0.80 12.87 -17.85
CA LYS A 77 -0.07 13.38 -19.02
C LYS A 77 -0.89 13.52 -20.31
N GLN A 78 -2.21 13.32 -20.30
CA GLN A 78 -3.01 13.39 -21.54
C GLN A 78 -3.88 14.64 -21.73
N SER A 79 -3.73 15.69 -20.93
CA SER A 79 -4.47 16.95 -21.13
C SER A 79 -3.56 18.18 -21.23
N GLU A 80 -2.59 18.14 -22.13
CA GLU A 80 -1.91 19.33 -22.67
C GLU A 80 -1.57 19.06 -24.15
N ARG A 81 -2.60 19.04 -25.00
CA ARG A 81 -2.51 19.25 -26.45
C ARG A 81 -3.94 19.23 -27.03
N GLY A 82 -4.48 20.44 -27.17
CA GLY A 82 -5.77 20.77 -27.77
C GLY A 82 -6.00 22.25 -27.59
#